data_AF-A0A835C302-F1
#
_entry.id   AF-A0A835C302-F1
#
_cell.length_a   1.000
_cell.length_b   1.000
_cell.length_c   1.000
_cell.angle_alpha   90.00
_cell.angle_beta   90.00
_cell.angle_gamma   90.00
#
_symmetry.space_group_name_H-M   'P 1'
#
loop_
_entity.id
_entity.type
_entity.pdbx_description
1 polymer ?
#
loop_
_entity_poly.entity_id
_entity_poly.type
_entity_poly.pdbx_seq_one_letter_code
_entity_poly.pdbx_strand_id
1 'polypeptide(L)'
;MNRTAAAGKIVLCFGTTGGVSSEGAALAVYAGKGDGVIFADSISRKTSQDNFWPTVHVDLHQGTQILYYIRASRKATVHISRSKTVVGKTPAPAVAYFSSRGQAPSLPTSSRYSLVATALEYLITSDMYSTPEHTWPTYMYDDTSDVMLAGGTLKAADAFDVGAGHVDPLRAVDPGLVYDAGPRDHVLFLCALGYTAAQIRQLVLPVPSLNTTCPHGGAIAGDLNYPAIMLPDLGTTVTVKRTVTNVGPNRAAVYVSW
;
A
#
# COMPACT_ATOMS: atom_id res chain seq x y z
N MET A 1 -18.60 9.21 -27.51
CA MET A 1 -17.81 9.78 -28.64
C MET A 1 -18.58 9.60 -29.94
N ASN A 2 -18.60 10.59 -30.82
CA ASN A 2 -19.07 10.40 -32.20
C ASN A 2 -18.04 9.51 -32.92
N ARG A 3 -18.46 8.33 -33.40
CA ARG A 3 -17.56 7.26 -33.91
C ARG A 3 -16.69 7.68 -35.10
N THR A 4 -17.03 8.78 -35.78
CA THR A 4 -16.28 9.31 -36.93
C THR A 4 -15.31 10.44 -36.59
N ALA A 5 -15.39 11.03 -35.39
CA ALA A 5 -14.59 12.22 -35.05
C ALA A 5 -13.12 11.90 -34.71
N ALA A 6 -12.83 10.66 -34.30
CA ALA A 6 -11.52 10.20 -33.83
C ALA A 6 -10.64 9.55 -34.91
N ALA A 7 -11.22 9.20 -36.07
CA ALA A 7 -10.52 8.44 -37.10
C ALA A 7 -9.23 9.14 -37.58
N GLY A 8 -8.10 8.44 -37.54
CA GLY A 8 -6.78 8.96 -37.97
C GLY A 8 -6.24 10.10 -37.09
N LYS A 9 -6.69 10.20 -35.84
CA LYS A 9 -6.28 11.25 -34.90
C LYS A 9 -5.79 10.66 -33.58
N ILE A 10 -4.89 11.39 -32.94
CA ILE A 10 -4.54 11.18 -31.54
C ILE A 10 -5.48 12.04 -30.69
N VAL A 11 -6.11 11.43 -29.69
CA VAL A 11 -7.13 12.09 -28.87
C VAL A 11 -6.58 12.41 -27.49
N LEU A 12 -6.77 13.66 -27.04
CA LEU A 12 -6.52 14.06 -25.65
C LEU A 12 -7.75 13.74 -24.79
N CYS A 13 -7.54 12.97 -23.72
CA CYS A 13 -8.55 12.62 -22.73
C CYS A 13 -8.12 13.11 -21.34
N PHE A 14 -9.06 13.62 -20.55
CA PHE A 14 -8.82 13.95 -19.15
C PHE A 14 -9.51 12.90 -18.27
N GLY A 15 -8.74 12.35 -17.33
CA GLY A 15 -9.27 11.50 -16.28
C GLY A 15 -10.22 12.28 -15.37
N THR A 16 -11.35 11.67 -15.03
CA THR A 16 -12.26 12.17 -14.00
C THR A 16 -12.33 11.15 -12.87
N THR A 17 -12.50 11.61 -11.63
CA THR A 17 -12.66 10.73 -10.48
C THR A 17 -13.86 9.80 -10.70
N GLY A 18 -13.61 8.51 -10.94
CA GLY A 18 -14.63 7.47 -11.07
C GLY A 18 -15.34 7.36 -12.43
N GLY A 19 -14.99 8.17 -13.43
CA GLY A 19 -15.75 8.23 -14.70
C GLY A 19 -15.09 7.55 -15.90
N VAL A 20 -13.77 7.67 -16.05
CA VAL A 20 -13.06 7.17 -17.25
C VAL A 20 -11.66 6.72 -16.86
N SER A 21 -11.35 5.43 -17.05
CA SER A 21 -9.98 4.91 -16.98
C SER A 21 -9.23 5.18 -18.29
N SER A 22 -7.90 5.22 -18.23
CA SER A 22 -7.06 5.32 -19.42
C SER A 22 -7.32 4.19 -20.41
N GLU A 23 -7.56 3.00 -19.90
CA GLU A 23 -7.92 1.82 -20.69
C GLU A 23 -9.26 1.99 -21.40
N GLY A 24 -10.30 2.45 -20.68
CA GLY A 24 -11.61 2.70 -21.27
C GLY A 24 -11.58 3.80 -22.33
N ALA A 25 -10.78 4.85 -22.11
CA ALA A 25 -10.54 5.89 -23.11
C ALA A 25 -9.80 5.34 -24.34
N ALA A 26 -8.74 4.54 -24.13
CA ALA A 26 -8.00 3.89 -25.21
C ALA A 26 -8.91 2.99 -26.05
N LEU A 27 -9.73 2.16 -25.42
CA LEU A 27 -10.68 1.27 -26.09
C LEU A 27 -11.72 2.06 -26.91
N ALA A 28 -12.24 3.16 -26.36
CA ALA A 28 -13.21 4.01 -27.05
C ALA A 28 -12.61 4.69 -28.29
N VAL A 29 -11.36 5.16 -28.21
CA VAL A 29 -10.65 5.80 -29.32
C VAL A 29 -10.25 4.77 -30.39
N TYR A 30 -9.81 3.59 -29.96
CA TYR A 30 -9.54 2.45 -30.84
C TYR A 30 -10.79 2.04 -31.64
N ALA A 31 -11.95 1.90 -30.97
CA ALA A 31 -13.21 1.62 -31.63
C ALA A 31 -13.65 2.74 -32.61
N GLY A 32 -13.19 3.97 -32.40
CA GLY A 32 -13.36 5.12 -33.29
C GLY A 32 -12.29 5.24 -34.39
N LYS A 33 -11.41 4.24 -34.55
CA LYS A 33 -10.29 4.22 -35.51
C LYS A 33 -9.26 5.35 -35.31
N GLY A 34 -9.10 5.85 -34.09
CA GLY A 34 -8.05 6.84 -33.77
C GLY A 34 -6.68 6.22 -33.59
N ASP A 35 -5.63 6.99 -33.87
CA ASP A 35 -4.24 6.53 -33.95
C ASP A 35 -3.54 6.45 -32.58
N GLY A 36 -4.14 6.99 -31.51
CA GLY A 36 -3.55 6.97 -30.17
C GLY A 36 -4.29 7.85 -29.17
N VAL A 37 -3.88 7.76 -27.90
CA VAL A 37 -4.45 8.55 -26.80
C VAL A 37 -3.37 9.25 -26.01
N ILE A 38 -3.59 10.53 -25.70
CA ILE A 38 -2.89 11.25 -24.65
C ILE A 38 -3.85 11.33 -23.47
N PHE A 39 -3.51 10.69 -22.35
CA PHE A 39 -4.36 10.63 -21.17
C PHE A 39 -3.78 11.51 -20.07
N ALA A 40 -4.49 12.58 -19.72
CA ALA A 40 -4.13 13.50 -18.65
C ALA A 40 -4.81 13.07 -17.35
N ASP A 41 -4.03 12.73 -16.33
CA ASP A 41 -4.54 12.33 -15.01
C ASP A 41 -3.69 12.96 -13.89
N SER A 42 -4.14 12.83 -12.65
CA SER A 42 -3.39 13.29 -11.48
C SER A 42 -2.01 12.62 -11.42
N ILE A 43 -0.99 13.40 -11.01
CA ILE A 43 0.37 12.89 -10.75
C ILE A 43 0.38 11.72 -9.75
N SER A 44 -0.62 11.67 -8.89
CA SER A 44 -0.79 10.67 -7.85
C SER A 44 -1.31 9.34 -8.39
N ARG A 45 -1.87 9.29 -9.60
CA ARG A 45 -2.41 8.08 -10.25
C ARG A 45 -1.56 7.65 -11.44
N LYS A 46 -0.39 7.08 -11.13
CA LYS A 46 0.48 6.45 -12.15
C LYS A 46 0.10 4.99 -12.29
N THR A 47 -0.53 4.63 -13.41
CA THR A 47 -0.79 3.24 -13.79
C THR A 47 0.36 2.71 -14.65
N SER A 48 0.74 1.45 -14.47
CA SER A 48 1.50 0.71 -15.48
C SER A 48 0.58 0.44 -16.67
N GLN A 49 1.14 0.43 -17.89
CA GLN A 49 0.38 0.19 -19.12
C GLN A 49 0.61 -1.21 -19.68
N ASP A 50 -0.47 -1.76 -20.24
CA ASP A 50 -0.45 -2.89 -21.16
C ASP A 50 -0.31 -2.40 -22.62
N ASN A 51 0.65 -2.98 -23.33
CA ASN A 51 1.20 -2.56 -24.63
C ASN A 51 0.27 -2.75 -25.85
N PHE A 52 -1.07 -2.68 -25.71
CA PHE A 52 -1.96 -2.95 -26.83
C PHE A 52 -2.00 -1.82 -27.89
N TRP A 53 -1.72 -0.57 -27.51
CA TRP A 53 -1.93 0.61 -28.39
C TRP A 53 -1.12 1.85 -27.96
N PRO A 54 -0.70 2.76 -28.88
CA PRO A 54 0.04 3.97 -28.51
C PRO A 54 -0.73 4.88 -27.53
N THR A 55 -0.25 4.94 -26.29
CA THR A 55 -0.87 5.76 -25.23
C THR A 55 0.20 6.51 -24.44
N VAL A 56 0.03 7.83 -24.29
CA VAL A 56 0.94 8.69 -23.51
C VAL A 56 0.19 9.21 -22.29
N HIS A 57 0.73 9.02 -21.09
CA HIS A 57 0.19 9.61 -19.87
C HIS A 57 0.92 10.89 -19.54
N VAL A 58 0.16 11.92 -19.23
CA VAL A 58 0.65 13.23 -18.82
C VAL A 58 -0.06 13.64 -17.53
N ASP A 59 0.53 14.57 -16.78
CA ASP A 59 -0.16 15.16 -15.64
C ASP A 59 -1.26 16.14 -16.10
N LEU A 60 -2.17 16.51 -15.18
CA LEU A 60 -3.26 17.46 -15.49
C LEU A 60 -2.78 18.84 -15.95
N HIS A 61 -1.61 19.30 -15.49
CA HIS A 61 -1.05 20.58 -15.90
C HIS A 61 -0.56 20.53 -17.34
N GLN A 62 0.23 19.50 -17.68
CA GLN A 62 0.66 19.21 -19.05
C GLN A 62 -0.54 18.97 -19.98
N GLY A 63 -1.53 18.19 -19.54
CA GLY A 63 -2.77 17.97 -20.30
C GLY A 63 -3.48 19.28 -20.62
N THR A 64 -3.55 20.20 -19.65
CA THR A 64 -4.14 21.52 -19.84
C THR A 64 -3.34 22.36 -20.83
N GLN A 65 -2.01 22.34 -20.77
CA GLN A 65 -1.15 23.02 -21.76
C GLN A 65 -1.36 22.46 -23.18
N ILE A 66 -1.47 21.14 -23.31
CA ILE A 66 -1.77 20.49 -24.60
C ILE A 66 -3.16 20.93 -25.11
N LEU A 67 -4.15 21.02 -24.23
CA LEU A 67 -5.48 21.51 -24.59
C LEU A 67 -5.43 22.96 -25.11
N TYR A 68 -4.66 23.84 -24.45
CA TYR A 68 -4.46 25.21 -24.92
C TYR A 68 -3.80 25.25 -26.31
N TYR A 69 -2.76 24.42 -26.52
CA TYR A 69 -2.12 24.28 -27.84
C TYR A 69 -3.11 23.83 -28.93
N ILE A 70 -3.93 22.81 -28.64
CA ILE A 70 -4.94 22.30 -29.59
C ILE A 70 -5.96 23.39 -29.95
N ARG A 71 -6.39 24.20 -28.99
CA ARG A 71 -7.36 25.29 -29.22
C ARG A 71 -6.77 26.47 -29.99
N ALA A 72 -5.48 26.76 -29.79
CA ALA A 72 -4.80 27.87 -30.45
C ALA A 72 -4.41 27.56 -31.91
N SER A 73 -4.26 26.28 -32.27
CA SER A 73 -3.83 25.86 -33.61
C SER A 73 -4.98 25.35 -34.47
N ARG A 74 -5.04 25.79 -35.73
CA ARG A 74 -5.99 25.26 -36.72
C ARG A 74 -5.62 23.86 -37.24
N LYS A 75 -4.36 23.44 -37.07
CA LYS A 75 -3.84 22.14 -37.51
C LYS A 75 -2.80 21.65 -36.50
N ALA A 76 -3.28 21.32 -35.29
CA ALA A 76 -2.44 20.76 -34.24
C ALA A 76 -1.85 19.41 -34.68
N THR A 77 -0.54 19.22 -34.45
CA THR A 77 0.16 17.97 -34.71
C THR A 77 0.94 17.57 -33.47
N VAL A 78 1.20 16.27 -33.31
CA VAL A 78 1.99 15.73 -32.21
C VAL A 78 2.93 14.66 -32.74
N HIS A 79 4.11 14.57 -32.16
CA HIS A 79 5.07 13.52 -32.44
C HIS A 79 5.32 12.71 -31.17
N ILE A 80 5.02 11.41 -31.23
CA ILE A 80 5.21 10.48 -30.11
C ILE A 80 6.33 9.52 -30.51
N SER A 81 7.35 9.42 -29.66
CA SER A 81 8.50 8.54 -29.86
C SER A 81 8.49 7.39 -28.86
N ARG A 82 9.36 6.39 -29.07
CA ARG A 82 9.47 5.24 -28.17
C ARG A 82 9.81 5.68 -26.74
N SER A 83 9.14 5.09 -25.77
CA SER A 83 9.38 5.33 -24.34
C SER A 83 10.84 5.10 -23.95
N LYS A 84 11.35 5.95 -23.06
CA LYS A 84 12.65 5.80 -22.40
C LYS A 84 12.44 5.58 -20.91
N THR A 85 13.22 4.67 -20.34
CA THR A 85 13.23 4.46 -18.89
C THR A 85 14.03 5.57 -18.23
N VAL A 86 13.42 6.25 -17.26
CA VAL A 86 14.08 7.24 -16.41
C VAL A 86 14.14 6.66 -15.00
N VAL A 87 15.36 6.55 -14.46
CA VAL A 87 15.64 6.08 -13.10
C VAL A 87 15.92 7.30 -12.21
N GLY A 88 15.60 7.21 -10.92
CA GLY A 88 15.85 8.30 -9.96
C GLY A 88 14.82 9.42 -10.04
N LYS A 89 13.54 9.08 -10.26
CA LYS A 89 12.46 10.06 -10.22
C LYS A 89 12.02 10.30 -8.78
N THR A 90 12.18 11.54 -8.34
CA THR A 90 11.80 12.05 -7.01
C THR A 90 10.37 12.64 -7.02
N PRO A 91 9.58 12.55 -5.93
CA PRO A 91 9.88 11.80 -4.71
C PRO A 91 9.67 10.29 -4.89
N ALA A 92 10.55 9.49 -4.27
CA ALA A 92 10.47 8.04 -4.20
C ALA A 92 11.13 7.49 -2.92
N PRO A 93 10.63 6.39 -2.34
CA PRO A 93 9.44 5.65 -2.72
C PRO A 93 8.13 6.39 -2.42
N ALA A 94 7.03 5.94 -3.04
CA ALA A 94 5.68 6.40 -2.76
C ALA A 94 4.69 5.23 -2.87
N VAL A 95 3.59 5.28 -2.14
CA VAL A 95 2.57 4.22 -2.16
C VAL A 95 1.88 4.21 -3.51
N ALA A 96 1.64 3.05 -4.11
CA ALA A 96 0.86 2.97 -5.33
C ALA A 96 -0.61 3.33 -5.08
N TYR A 97 -1.24 4.05 -6.01
CA TYR A 97 -2.63 4.51 -5.83
C TYR A 97 -3.66 3.38 -5.78
N PHE A 98 -3.35 2.25 -6.40
CA PHE A 98 -4.17 1.05 -6.42
C PHE A 98 -3.85 0.10 -5.25
N SER A 99 -2.88 0.46 -4.40
CA SER A 99 -2.62 -0.29 -3.18
C SER A 99 -3.87 -0.28 -2.32
N SER A 100 -4.32 -1.47 -1.92
CA SER A 100 -5.39 -1.60 -0.95
C SER A 100 -4.92 -1.01 0.37
N ARG A 101 -5.81 -0.26 1.02
CA ARG A 101 -5.51 0.44 2.27
C ARG A 101 -6.32 -0.19 3.39
N GLY A 102 -5.77 -0.19 4.59
CA GLY A 102 -6.51 -0.57 5.80
C GLY A 102 -7.65 0.41 6.09
N GLN A 103 -8.66 -0.04 6.84
CA GLN A 103 -9.73 0.86 7.29
C GLN A 103 -9.21 1.82 8.36
N ALA A 104 -9.40 3.12 8.16
CA ALA A 104 -9.52 4.08 9.25
C ALA A 104 -10.98 4.05 9.76
N PRO A 105 -11.28 3.70 11.03
CA PRO A 105 -12.66 3.54 11.45
C PRO A 105 -13.35 4.89 11.64
N SER A 106 -14.41 5.10 10.87
CA SER A 106 -15.65 5.67 11.39
C SER A 106 -16.78 4.75 10.96
N LEU A 107 -16.94 3.63 11.68
CA LEU A 107 -18.03 2.66 11.47
C LEU A 107 -18.85 2.51 12.75
N PRO A 108 -20.16 2.20 12.67
CA PRO A 108 -21.03 2.12 13.83
C PRO A 108 -20.68 0.91 14.71
N THR A 109 -20.91 1.08 16.00
CA THR A 109 -20.51 0.28 17.17
C THR A 109 -21.00 -1.18 17.26
N SER A 110 -21.46 -1.83 16.19
CA SER A 110 -22.16 -3.13 16.29
C SER A 110 -21.41 -4.37 15.78
N SER A 111 -20.23 -4.24 15.17
CA SER A 111 -19.38 -5.40 14.86
C SER A 111 -17.98 -5.17 15.41
N ARG A 112 -17.78 -5.53 16.68
CA ARG A 112 -16.42 -5.64 17.24
C ARG A 112 -15.68 -6.70 16.40
N TYR A 113 -14.48 -6.36 15.96
CA TYR A 113 -13.53 -7.25 15.26
C TYR A 113 -13.82 -7.52 13.77
N SER A 114 -13.85 -6.48 12.94
CA SER A 114 -13.48 -6.62 11.53
C SER A 114 -12.06 -6.07 11.33
N LEU A 115 -11.06 -6.88 11.70
CA LEU A 115 -9.66 -6.59 11.36
C LEU A 115 -9.39 -7.26 10.01
N VAL A 116 -9.59 -6.51 8.92
CA VAL A 116 -9.12 -6.91 7.60
C VAL A 116 -7.62 -6.65 7.57
N ALA A 117 -6.84 -7.74 7.67
CA ALA A 117 -5.42 -7.74 7.41
C ALA A 117 -5.15 -7.15 6.02
N THR A 118 -4.54 -5.97 5.99
CA THR A 118 -3.93 -5.42 4.78
C THR A 118 -2.50 -5.03 5.13
N ALA A 119 -1.60 -5.41 4.22
CA ALA A 119 -0.14 -5.33 4.23
C ALA A 119 0.61 -6.44 5.01
N LEU A 120 1.29 -7.28 4.21
CA LEU A 120 2.36 -8.17 4.60
C LEU A 120 3.51 -7.39 5.28
N GLU A 121 3.83 -7.83 6.49
CA GLU A 121 5.15 -8.16 7.04
C GLU A 121 6.17 -7.08 7.50
N TYR A 122 6.77 -7.44 8.65
CA TYR A 122 7.90 -6.90 9.42
C TYR A 122 7.81 -5.50 10.05
N LEU A 123 7.63 -5.48 11.37
CA LEU A 123 8.15 -4.41 12.24
C LEU A 123 8.90 -5.07 13.41
N ILE A 124 9.91 -4.39 13.91
CA ILE A 124 10.65 -4.73 15.12
C ILE A 124 10.75 -3.37 15.83
N THR A 125 10.41 -3.26 17.12
CA THR A 125 10.53 -1.98 17.85
C THR A 125 11.67 -2.07 18.89
N SER A 126 12.55 -1.07 18.91
CA SER A 126 12.81 -0.19 20.07
C SER A 126 13.70 0.98 19.66
N ASP A 127 13.32 2.18 20.11
CA ASP A 127 14.04 3.45 19.89
C ASP A 127 15.41 3.41 20.61
N MET A 128 16.49 3.74 19.92
CA MET A 128 17.75 4.11 20.55
C MET A 128 18.23 5.42 19.97
N TYR A 129 18.31 6.41 20.85
CA TYR A 129 18.96 7.69 20.65
C TYR A 129 20.27 7.52 19.88
N SER A 130 20.27 7.96 18.62
CA SER A 130 21.43 8.44 17.87
C SER A 130 22.75 7.69 18.07
N THR A 131 22.93 6.59 17.35
CA THR A 131 24.24 6.29 16.74
C THR A 131 24.01 6.10 15.24
N PRO A 132 24.95 6.46 14.34
CA PRO A 132 24.74 6.41 12.89
C PRO A 132 24.54 4.99 12.31
N GLU A 133 24.52 3.98 13.18
CA GLU A 133 24.80 2.58 12.86
C GLU A 133 23.56 1.69 13.04
N HIS A 134 22.53 2.19 13.73
CA HIS A 134 21.29 1.46 14.00
C HIS A 134 20.09 2.27 13.52
N THR A 135 19.62 1.91 12.35
CA THR A 135 18.46 2.48 11.71
C THR A 135 17.55 1.30 11.34
N TRP A 136 16.26 1.54 11.20
CA TRP A 136 15.25 0.49 11.21
C TRP A 136 15.28 -0.41 9.96
N PRO A 137 14.76 -1.65 10.02
CA PRO A 137 14.61 -2.53 8.85
C PRO A 137 13.56 -2.02 7.86
N THR A 138 12.81 -0.98 8.24
CA THR A 138 11.89 -0.24 7.37
C THR A 138 12.00 1.25 7.63
N TYR A 139 11.56 2.09 6.69
CA TYR A 139 11.54 3.54 6.87
C TYR A 139 10.30 4.18 6.23
N MET A 140 9.85 5.30 6.78
CA MET A 140 8.63 6.00 6.36
C MET A 140 8.88 7.20 5.43
N TYR A 141 10.15 7.44 5.08
CA TYR A 141 10.58 8.65 4.36
C TYR A 141 10.92 8.38 2.89
N ASP A 142 10.79 9.38 2.04
CA ASP A 142 11.26 9.35 0.67
C ASP A 142 12.69 9.93 0.52
N ASP A 143 13.18 9.96 -0.72
CA ASP A 143 14.48 10.52 -1.09
C ASP A 143 14.58 12.05 -0.92
N THR A 144 13.49 12.76 -0.62
CA THR A 144 13.51 14.17 -0.19
C THR A 144 13.52 14.32 1.32
N SER A 145 13.58 13.20 2.07
CA SER A 145 13.46 13.17 3.53
C SER A 145 12.09 13.60 4.06
N ASP A 146 11.07 13.64 3.20
CA ASP A 146 9.68 13.85 3.60
C ASP A 146 9.01 12.50 3.88
N VAL A 147 7.88 12.49 4.59
CA VAL A 147 7.10 11.26 4.75
C VAL A 147 6.55 10.83 3.39
N MET A 148 6.72 9.55 3.05
CA MET A 148 6.24 8.97 1.80
C MET A 148 4.82 9.41 1.47
N LEU A 149 4.54 9.73 0.21
CA LEU A 149 3.21 10.11 -0.23
C LEU A 149 2.33 8.89 -0.47
N ALA A 150 1.08 8.98 -0.03
CA ALA A 150 0.07 7.96 -0.32
C ALA A 150 -0.47 8.17 -1.75
N GLY A 151 -0.12 7.31 -2.70
CA GLY A 151 -0.55 7.46 -4.10
C GLY A 151 -2.06 7.50 -4.27
N GLY A 152 -2.52 8.22 -5.28
CA GLY A 152 -3.93 8.54 -5.49
C GLY A 152 -4.43 9.72 -4.65
N THR A 153 -3.71 10.09 -3.59
CA THR A 153 -3.93 11.30 -2.79
C THR A 153 -2.63 12.13 -2.75
N LEU A 154 -2.68 13.30 -2.10
CA LEU A 154 -1.50 14.14 -1.81
C LEU A 154 -1.21 14.16 -0.31
N LYS A 155 -1.68 13.16 0.44
CA LYS A 155 -1.47 13.06 1.89
C LYS A 155 -0.19 12.28 2.18
N ALA A 156 0.41 12.55 3.34
CA ALA A 156 1.44 11.69 3.92
C ALA A 156 0.87 10.28 4.20
N ALA A 157 1.66 9.27 3.87
CA ALA A 157 1.33 7.88 4.13
C ALA A 157 1.33 7.60 5.63
N ASP A 158 0.35 6.82 6.06
CA ASP A 158 0.24 6.32 7.42
C ASP A 158 0.37 4.80 7.47
N ALA A 159 0.27 4.21 8.66
CA ALA A 159 0.37 2.77 8.85
C ALA A 159 -0.71 1.98 8.08
N PHE A 160 -1.84 2.59 7.71
CA PHE A 160 -2.86 1.93 6.88
C PHE A 160 -2.53 1.95 5.39
N ASP A 161 -1.56 2.78 4.97
CA ASP A 161 -1.09 2.87 3.59
C ASP A 161 0.14 1.99 3.31
N VAL A 162 1.10 1.97 4.24
CA VAL A 162 2.41 1.31 4.06
C VAL A 162 2.81 0.37 5.19
N GLY A 163 1.96 0.20 6.20
CA GLY A 163 2.31 -0.57 7.39
C GLY A 163 3.53 0.02 8.09
N ALA A 164 4.59 -0.77 8.13
CA ALA A 164 5.89 -0.46 8.71
C ALA A 164 6.73 0.56 7.92
N GLY A 165 6.40 0.76 6.64
CA GLY A 165 7.19 1.57 5.72
C GLY A 165 7.91 0.75 4.65
N HIS A 166 8.83 1.40 3.95
CA HIS A 166 9.62 0.80 2.88
C HIS A 166 10.75 -0.06 3.46
N VAL A 167 10.97 -1.25 2.90
CA VAL A 167 11.94 -2.22 3.41
C VAL A 167 13.38 -1.76 3.17
N ASP A 168 14.22 -1.94 4.19
CA ASP A 168 15.68 -1.89 4.12
C ASP A 168 16.24 -3.32 4.28
N PRO A 169 16.58 -4.00 3.17
CA PRO A 169 17.03 -5.39 3.22
C PRO A 169 18.34 -5.58 3.97
N LEU A 170 19.24 -4.58 3.96
CA LEU A 170 20.54 -4.70 4.62
C LEU A 170 20.38 -4.73 6.14
N ARG A 171 19.34 -4.06 6.63
CA ARG A 171 19.04 -4.02 8.07
C ARG A 171 18.08 -5.09 8.53
N ALA A 172 17.25 -5.61 7.62
CA ALA A 172 16.41 -6.78 7.92
C ALA A 172 17.21 -8.05 8.22
N VAL A 173 18.48 -8.12 7.80
CA VAL A 173 19.38 -9.27 8.07
C VAL A 173 19.78 -9.37 9.54
N ASP A 174 19.99 -8.25 10.23
CA ASP A 174 20.34 -8.23 11.66
C ASP A 174 19.47 -7.19 12.39
N PRO A 175 18.23 -7.58 12.75
CA PRO A 175 17.29 -6.63 13.32
C PRO A 175 17.46 -6.41 14.83
N GLY A 176 18.37 -7.15 15.49
CA GLY A 176 18.56 -7.13 16.94
C GLY A 176 17.45 -7.83 17.73
N LEU A 177 16.20 -7.40 17.60
CA LEU A 177 15.03 -7.99 18.26
C LEU A 177 14.06 -8.61 17.24
N VAL A 178 13.28 -9.62 17.63
CA VAL A 178 12.19 -10.16 16.82
C VAL A 178 10.94 -10.44 17.65
N TYR A 179 9.76 -10.32 17.02
CA TYR A 179 8.50 -10.76 17.61
C TYR A 179 8.18 -12.18 17.14
N ASP A 180 8.54 -13.17 17.95
CA ASP A 180 8.27 -14.57 17.62
C ASP A 180 6.78 -14.92 17.85
N ALA A 181 6.16 -15.56 16.87
CA ALA A 181 4.81 -16.12 16.98
C ALA A 181 4.75 -17.49 16.30
N GLY A 182 4.30 -18.50 17.05
CA GLY A 182 4.15 -19.86 16.54
C GLY A 182 2.76 -20.12 15.93
N PRO A 183 2.55 -21.29 15.30
CA PRO A 183 1.25 -21.69 14.77
C PRO A 183 0.13 -21.70 15.83
N ARG A 184 0.45 -22.05 17.08
CA ARG A 184 -0.52 -22.06 18.18
C ARG A 184 -1.01 -20.66 18.54
N ASP A 185 -0.14 -19.65 18.47
CA ASP A 185 -0.52 -18.26 18.77
C ASP A 185 -1.54 -17.74 17.74
N HIS A 186 -1.38 -18.13 16.47
CA HIS A 186 -2.34 -17.82 15.41
C HIS A 186 -3.69 -18.53 15.60
N VAL A 187 -3.69 -19.78 16.09
CA VAL A 187 -4.94 -20.48 16.48
C VAL A 187 -5.65 -19.72 17.60
N LEU A 188 -4.92 -19.31 18.64
CA LEU A 188 -5.48 -18.56 19.77
C LEU A 188 -6.03 -17.20 19.32
N PHE A 189 -5.34 -16.53 18.39
CA PHE A 189 -5.83 -15.30 17.75
C PHE A 189 -7.15 -15.52 17.00
N LEU A 190 -7.25 -16.58 16.18
CA LEU A 190 -8.51 -16.92 15.50
C LEU A 190 -9.63 -17.26 16.48
N CYS A 191 -9.32 -17.99 17.57
CA CYS A 191 -10.30 -18.25 18.63
C CYS A 191 -10.80 -16.93 19.27
N ALA A 192 -9.92 -15.97 19.50
CA ALA A 192 -10.26 -14.66 20.06
C ALA A 192 -11.14 -13.81 19.13
N LEU A 193 -11.02 -14.00 17.81
CA LEU A 193 -11.91 -13.41 16.81
C LEU A 193 -13.29 -14.10 16.74
N GLY A 194 -13.51 -15.16 17.53
CA GLY A 194 -14.78 -15.89 17.60
C GLY A 194 -14.90 -17.07 16.64
N TYR A 195 -13.80 -17.47 15.97
CA TYR A 195 -13.81 -18.67 15.14
C TYR A 195 -13.89 -19.94 15.99
N THR A 196 -14.73 -20.87 15.55
CA THR A 196 -14.83 -22.21 16.16
C THR A 196 -13.65 -23.09 15.72
N ALA A 197 -13.32 -24.10 16.54
CA ALA A 197 -12.28 -25.06 16.20
C ALA A 197 -12.51 -25.75 14.85
N ALA A 198 -13.77 -25.97 14.45
CA ALA A 198 -14.13 -26.54 13.16
C ALA A 198 -13.79 -25.60 11.99
N GLN A 199 -14.08 -24.30 12.12
CA GLN A 199 -13.72 -23.30 11.13
C GLN A 199 -12.21 -23.14 11.03
N ILE A 200 -11.49 -23.12 12.16
CA ILE A 200 -10.03 -23.00 12.18
C ILE A 200 -9.38 -24.18 11.43
N ARG A 201 -9.86 -25.42 11.64
CA ARG A 201 -9.37 -26.61 10.93
C ARG A 201 -9.50 -26.53 9.41
N GLN A 202 -10.45 -25.74 8.91
CA GLN A 202 -10.62 -25.52 7.46
C GLN A 202 -9.69 -24.43 6.92
N LEU A 203 -9.21 -23.53 7.78
CA LEU A 203 -8.33 -22.42 7.40
C LEU A 203 -6.84 -22.80 7.47
N VAL A 204 -6.46 -23.69 8.40
CA VAL A 204 -5.06 -24.09 8.60
C VAL A 204 -4.71 -25.32 7.78
N LEU A 205 -3.46 -25.41 7.33
CA LEU A 205 -2.95 -26.62 6.71
C LEU A 205 -3.04 -27.80 7.69
N PRO A 206 -3.39 -29.02 7.24
CA PRO A 206 -3.47 -30.18 8.12
C PRO A 206 -2.07 -30.57 8.59
N VAL A 207 -1.75 -30.23 9.85
CA VAL A 207 -0.50 -30.62 10.51
C VAL A 207 -0.82 -31.47 11.73
N PRO A 208 -0.27 -32.69 11.87
CA PRO A 208 -0.62 -33.61 12.96
C PRO A 208 -0.38 -33.06 14.37
N SER A 209 0.59 -32.15 14.52
CA SER A 209 0.99 -31.56 15.79
C SER A 209 0.21 -30.28 16.15
N LEU A 210 -0.62 -29.73 15.24
CA LEU A 210 -1.29 -28.47 15.48
C LEU A 210 -2.61 -28.68 16.23
N ASN A 211 -2.62 -28.29 17.50
CA ASN A 211 -3.84 -28.25 18.28
C ASN A 211 -4.70 -27.04 17.86
N THR A 212 -5.92 -27.30 17.37
CA THR A 212 -6.91 -26.27 16.97
C THR A 212 -7.98 -26.01 18.03
N THR A 213 -7.87 -26.58 19.24
CA THR A 213 -8.87 -26.34 20.29
C THR A 213 -8.73 -24.95 20.89
N CYS A 214 -9.87 -24.28 21.06
CA CYS A 214 -9.95 -22.98 21.69
C CYS A 214 -10.14 -23.14 23.21
N PRO A 215 -9.36 -22.43 24.05
CA PRO A 215 -9.58 -22.44 25.49
C PRO A 215 -10.93 -21.80 25.87
N HIS A 216 -11.56 -22.32 26.92
CA HIS A 216 -12.75 -21.72 27.51
C HIS A 216 -12.34 -20.54 28.40
N GLY A 217 -12.46 -19.33 27.86
CA GLY A 217 -11.99 -18.10 28.50
C GLY A 217 -11.34 -17.24 27.43
N GLY A 218 -12.08 -16.25 26.94
CA GLY A 218 -11.74 -15.48 25.75
C GLY A 218 -10.35 -14.86 25.84
N ALA A 219 -9.44 -15.31 24.98
CA ALA A 219 -8.22 -14.58 24.69
C ALA A 219 -8.60 -13.23 24.05
N ILE A 220 -7.83 -12.18 24.35
CA ILE A 220 -8.01 -10.87 23.71
C ILE A 220 -7.38 -10.99 22.32
N ALA A 221 -8.13 -10.69 21.25
CA ALA A 221 -7.61 -10.79 19.88
C ALA A 221 -6.38 -9.90 19.64
N GLY A 222 -6.17 -8.87 20.46
CA GLY A 222 -5.04 -7.95 20.38
C GLY A 222 -3.69 -8.49 20.89
N ASP A 223 -3.65 -9.64 21.57
CA ASP A 223 -2.44 -10.15 22.24
C ASP A 223 -1.58 -11.12 21.40
N LEU A 224 -1.92 -11.32 20.11
CA LEU A 224 -0.99 -11.98 19.19
C LEU A 224 0.34 -11.22 19.22
N ASN A 225 1.46 -11.94 19.38
CA ASN A 225 2.79 -11.35 19.41
C ASN A 225 3.24 -10.87 18.02
N TYR A 226 2.53 -9.88 17.51
CA TYR A 226 2.66 -9.35 16.17
C TYR A 226 3.24 -7.94 16.25
N PRO A 227 4.12 -7.56 15.30
CA PRO A 227 4.78 -6.27 15.32
C PRO A 227 3.91 -5.10 14.85
N ALA A 228 2.62 -5.16 15.15
CA ALA A 228 1.70 -4.06 14.95
C ALA A 228 0.69 -4.04 16.10
N ILE A 229 0.22 -2.84 16.42
CA ILE A 229 -0.83 -2.61 17.39
C ILE A 229 -1.96 -1.89 16.65
N MET A 230 -3.11 -2.54 16.57
CA MET A 230 -4.33 -1.96 16.02
C MET A 230 -5.41 -1.98 17.09
N LEU A 231 -5.86 -0.80 17.51
CA LEU A 231 -6.90 -0.62 18.51
C LEU A 231 -8.05 0.18 17.88
N PRO A 232 -9.12 -0.49 17.42
CA PRO A 232 -10.28 0.21 16.88
C PRO A 232 -11.07 0.89 18.00
N ASP A 233 -11.51 2.13 17.78
CA ASP A 233 -12.50 2.86 18.59
C ASP A 233 -12.26 2.79 20.10
N LEU A 234 -11.17 3.42 20.55
CA LEU A 234 -10.72 3.40 21.93
C LEU A 234 -11.64 4.24 22.85
N GLY A 235 -12.69 3.62 23.39
CA GLY A 235 -13.55 4.23 24.43
C GLY A 235 -13.03 4.07 25.86
N THR A 236 -12.07 3.17 26.08
CA THR A 236 -11.48 2.81 27.38
C THR A 236 -10.02 2.39 27.21
N THR A 237 -9.21 2.49 28.27
CA THR A 237 -7.80 2.06 28.24
C THR A 237 -7.67 0.56 27.99
N VAL A 238 -6.87 0.19 26.99
CA VAL A 238 -6.52 -1.21 26.67
C VAL A 238 -5.01 -1.37 26.83
N THR A 239 -4.59 -2.44 27.50
CA THR A 239 -3.18 -2.84 27.58
C THR A 239 -2.94 -4.00 26.62
N VAL A 240 -1.95 -3.85 25.75
CA VAL A 240 -1.54 -4.86 24.78
C VAL A 240 -0.17 -5.39 25.18
N LYS A 241 -0.02 -6.72 25.26
CA LYS A 241 1.26 -7.34 25.65
C LYS A 241 1.99 -7.88 24.42
N ARG A 242 3.30 -7.68 24.41
CA ARG A 242 4.22 -8.24 23.41
C ARG A 242 5.46 -8.79 24.08
N THR A 243 6.07 -9.77 23.43
CA THR A 243 7.35 -10.38 23.83
C THR A 243 8.33 -10.22 22.67
N VAL A 244 9.53 -9.76 22.95
CA VAL A 244 10.60 -9.65 21.96
C VAL A 244 11.74 -10.60 22.32
N THR A 245 12.32 -11.23 21.31
CA THR A 245 13.48 -12.12 21.43
C THR A 245 14.70 -11.40 20.89
N ASN A 246 15.79 -11.37 21.65
CA ASN A 246 17.07 -10.86 21.17
C ASN A 246 17.76 -11.90 20.27
N VAL A 247 17.89 -11.57 18.99
CA VAL A 247 18.61 -12.36 17.98
C VAL A 247 19.97 -11.77 17.62
N GLY A 248 20.28 -10.59 18.16
CA GLY A 248 21.55 -9.93 17.97
C GLY A 248 22.71 -10.66 18.67
N PRO A 249 23.95 -10.38 18.25
CA PRO A 249 25.14 -11.03 18.81
C PRO A 249 25.39 -10.66 20.28
N ASN A 250 24.96 -9.47 20.70
CA ASN A 250 25.14 -9.00 22.07
C ASN A 250 23.94 -9.38 22.96
N ARG A 251 24.13 -10.43 23.77
CA ARG A 251 23.11 -10.91 24.72
C ARG A 251 22.86 -9.96 25.90
N ALA A 252 23.78 -9.04 26.17
CA ALA A 252 23.67 -8.06 27.27
C ALA A 252 23.12 -6.70 26.81
N ALA A 253 22.63 -6.61 25.56
CA ALA A 253 22.02 -5.39 25.05
C ALA A 253 20.79 -5.01 25.88
N VAL A 254 20.70 -3.73 26.25
CA VAL A 254 19.55 -3.15 26.94
C VAL A 254 18.78 -2.30 25.94
N TYR A 255 17.51 -2.65 25.74
CA TYR A 255 16.60 -1.94 24.85
C TYR A 255 15.63 -1.12 25.70
N VAL A 256 15.40 0.14 25.34
CA VAL A 256 14.53 1.06 26.09
C VAL A 256 13.43 1.55 25.14
N SER A 257 12.18 1.54 25.60
CA SER A 257 11.05 2.15 24.88
C SER A 257 10.57 3.38 25.65
N TRP A 258 10.47 4.52 24.99
CA TRP A 258 9.92 5.75 25.54
C TRP A 258 8.50 6.01 25.00
#